data_AF-A0A527WS15-F1
#
_entry.id   AF-A0A527WS15-F1
#
_cell.length_a   1.000
_cell.length_b   1.000
_cell.length_c   1.000
_cell.angle_alpha   90.00
_cell.angle_beta   90.00
_cell.angle_gamma   90.00
#
_symmetry.space_group_name_H-M   'P 1'
#
loop_
_entity.id
_entity.type
_entity.pdbx_description
1 polymer ?
#
loop_
_entity_poly.entity_id
_entity_poly.type
_entity_poly.pdbx_seq_one_letter_code
_entity_poly.pdbx_strand_id
1 'polypeptide(L)'
;AYDTGWNVPHALEDEEILELIARFAQSAVRAERAGFDFAELHAAHGYLIFQFLSPLSNQRTDRWGGSLENRMRFAVEIARAVRKAAPSMMLGARLSVKEWVEGGFDVEDAIEVARALKAEGIAYICCSSGGNSPLQQVPPGPGYQVHLAEAVRKGAGIPTRAVGLIDDPSQAEAIVAGGRADMVALARAFLADPRWGWRAAAAFGEEIHPAPQLARSVTTMRHWMKAAG
;
A
#
# COMPACT_ATOMS: atom_id res chain seq x y z
N ALA A 1 8.95 -15.14 -17.78
CA ALA A 1 8.17 -15.93 -16.80
C ALA A 1 8.64 -15.58 -15.40
N TYR A 2 7.81 -15.74 -14.37
CA TYR A 2 8.18 -15.41 -12.98
C TYR A 2 9.25 -16.35 -12.40
N ASP A 3 9.15 -17.64 -12.72
CA ASP A 3 10.13 -18.67 -12.36
C ASP A 3 10.12 -19.79 -13.40
N THR A 4 11.04 -20.75 -13.29
CA THR A 4 11.11 -21.95 -14.11
C THR A 4 9.78 -22.73 -14.04
N GLY A 5 9.20 -23.05 -15.18
CA GLY A 5 7.92 -23.77 -15.28
C GLY A 5 6.67 -22.89 -15.16
N TRP A 6 6.81 -21.58 -14.96
CA TRP A 6 5.68 -20.65 -14.98
C TRP A 6 5.31 -20.23 -16.41
N ASN A 7 4.03 -19.89 -16.60
CA ASN A 7 3.57 -19.33 -17.86
C ASN A 7 4.32 -18.03 -18.20
N VAL A 8 4.65 -17.87 -19.48
CA VAL A 8 5.13 -16.59 -20.01
C VAL A 8 3.92 -15.68 -20.20
N PRO A 9 3.89 -14.48 -19.58
CA PRO A 9 2.77 -13.58 -19.76
C PRO A 9 2.73 -13.01 -21.17
N HIS A 10 1.53 -12.72 -21.66
CA HIS A 10 1.33 -11.90 -22.86
C HIS A 10 1.84 -10.48 -22.61
N ALA A 11 2.65 -9.95 -23.52
CA ALA A 11 3.13 -8.57 -23.44
C ALA A 11 2.06 -7.65 -24.03
N LEU A 12 1.45 -6.81 -23.19
CA LEU A 12 0.36 -5.93 -23.61
C LEU A 12 0.79 -4.98 -24.73
N GLU A 13 -0.04 -4.81 -25.74
CA GLU A 13 0.10 -3.78 -26.76
C GLU A 13 -0.36 -2.41 -26.24
N ASP A 14 -0.02 -1.32 -26.95
CA ASP A 14 -0.36 0.06 -26.50
C ASP A 14 -1.87 0.22 -26.30
N GLU A 15 -2.68 -0.30 -27.22
CA GLU A 15 -4.14 -0.25 -27.15
C GLU A 15 -4.69 -1.03 -25.94
N GLU A 16 -4.09 -2.17 -25.60
CA GLU A 16 -4.50 -2.98 -24.45
C GLU A 16 -4.16 -2.26 -23.13
N ILE A 17 -3.02 -1.57 -23.07
CA ILE A 17 -2.62 -0.74 -21.92
C ILE A 17 -3.63 0.40 -21.72
N LEU A 18 -3.99 1.09 -22.79
CA LEU A 18 -4.99 2.17 -22.76
C LEU A 18 -6.39 1.66 -22.38
N GLU A 19 -6.78 0.47 -22.85
CA GLU A 19 -8.03 -0.16 -22.46
C GLU A 19 -8.03 -0.47 -20.94
N LEU A 20 -6.93 -0.99 -20.41
CA LEU A 20 -6.80 -1.28 -18.97
C LEU A 20 -6.90 0.00 -18.13
N ILE A 21 -6.26 1.10 -18.55
CA ILE A 21 -6.39 2.41 -17.89
C ILE A 21 -7.89 2.81 -17.83
N ALA A 22 -8.62 2.67 -18.93
CA ALA A 22 -10.05 2.94 -18.96
C ALA A 22 -10.86 2.02 -18.03
N ARG A 23 -10.47 0.74 -17.91
CA ARG A 23 -11.12 -0.23 -17.00
C ARG A 23 -10.88 0.09 -15.53
N PHE A 24 -9.71 0.61 -15.16
CA PHE A 24 -9.47 1.13 -13.80
C PHE A 24 -10.39 2.31 -13.50
N ALA A 25 -10.50 3.27 -14.44
CA ALA A 25 -11.40 4.41 -14.29
C ALA A 25 -12.87 3.98 -14.14
N GLN A 26 -13.34 3.04 -14.97
CA GLN A 26 -14.70 2.49 -14.84
C GLN A 26 -14.93 1.76 -13.51
N SER A 27 -13.91 1.09 -12.97
CA SER A 27 -13.99 0.44 -11.67
C SER A 27 -14.15 1.47 -10.54
N ALA A 28 -13.46 2.61 -10.64
CA ALA A 28 -13.59 3.70 -9.68
C ALA A 28 -14.99 4.32 -9.67
N VAL A 29 -15.61 4.52 -10.85
CA VAL A 29 -17.01 4.97 -10.95
C VAL A 29 -17.96 3.99 -10.25
N ARG A 30 -17.72 2.68 -10.37
CA ARG A 30 -18.52 1.67 -9.69
C ARG A 30 -18.34 1.72 -8.17
N ALA A 31 -17.10 1.95 -7.70
CA ALA A 31 -16.80 2.08 -6.28
C ALA A 31 -17.47 3.32 -5.67
N GLU A 32 -17.36 4.47 -6.33
CA GLU A 32 -18.02 5.72 -5.91
C GLU A 32 -19.54 5.54 -5.85
N ARG A 33 -20.14 4.94 -6.89
CA ARG A 33 -21.58 4.62 -6.91
C ARG A 33 -21.99 3.66 -5.79
N ALA A 34 -21.12 2.75 -5.39
CA ALA A 34 -21.37 1.80 -4.30
C ALA A 34 -21.20 2.44 -2.91
N GLY A 35 -20.75 3.69 -2.82
CA GLY A 35 -20.59 4.42 -1.56
C GLY A 35 -19.29 4.11 -0.82
N PHE A 36 -18.24 3.67 -1.52
CA PHE A 36 -16.91 3.59 -0.91
C PHE A 36 -16.34 4.99 -0.68
N ASP A 37 -15.86 5.26 0.54
CA ASP A 37 -15.25 6.55 0.90
C ASP A 37 -13.88 6.76 0.23
N PHE A 38 -13.15 5.66 -0.03
CA PHE A 38 -11.83 5.70 -0.63
C PHE A 38 -11.52 4.44 -1.45
N ALA A 39 -10.58 4.57 -2.38
CA ALA A 39 -9.97 3.48 -3.13
C ALA A 39 -8.44 3.51 -3.00
N GLU A 40 -7.80 2.35 -3.16
CA GLU A 40 -6.34 2.21 -3.17
C GLU A 40 -5.89 1.52 -4.45
N LEU A 41 -5.04 2.18 -5.25
CA LEU A 41 -4.43 1.57 -6.43
C LEU A 41 -3.38 0.57 -6.01
N HIS A 42 -3.46 -0.66 -6.52
CA HIS A 42 -2.51 -1.71 -6.18
C HIS A 42 -1.29 -1.70 -7.11
N ALA A 43 -0.28 -0.90 -6.75
CA ALA A 43 1.02 -0.80 -7.42
C ALA A 43 2.13 -1.55 -6.65
N ALA A 44 1.84 -2.76 -6.18
CA ALA A 44 2.74 -3.52 -5.31
C ALA A 44 2.70 -5.01 -5.62
N HIS A 45 3.55 -5.77 -4.92
CA HIS A 45 3.52 -7.23 -4.84
C HIS A 45 3.66 -7.97 -6.17
N GLY A 46 4.32 -7.37 -7.15
CA GLY A 46 4.52 -8.01 -8.45
C GLY A 46 3.25 -8.14 -9.30
N TYR A 47 2.17 -7.45 -8.93
CA TYR A 47 0.98 -7.34 -9.80
C TYR A 47 1.19 -6.31 -10.90
N LEU A 48 0.24 -6.26 -11.83
CA LEU A 48 0.37 -5.57 -13.12
C LEU A 48 0.99 -4.17 -13.05
N ILE A 49 0.49 -3.28 -12.19
CA ILE A 49 1.06 -1.91 -12.11
C ILE A 49 2.53 -1.97 -11.66
N PHE A 50 2.85 -2.80 -10.67
CA PHE A 50 4.23 -2.96 -10.21
C PHE A 50 5.12 -3.66 -11.24
N GLN A 51 4.56 -4.54 -12.08
CA GLN A 51 5.31 -5.14 -13.18
C GLN A 51 5.81 -4.08 -14.16
N PHE A 52 5.01 -3.05 -14.46
CA PHE A 52 5.46 -1.91 -15.26
C PHE A 52 6.53 -1.08 -14.52
N LEU A 53 6.39 -0.93 -13.21
CA LEU A 53 7.36 -0.19 -12.39
C LEU A 53 8.71 -0.89 -12.29
N SER A 54 8.77 -2.21 -12.19
CA SER A 54 10.04 -2.91 -11.96
C SER A 54 10.86 -3.06 -13.26
N PRO A 55 12.17 -2.75 -13.25
CA PRO A 55 13.05 -3.06 -14.38
C PRO A 55 13.28 -4.58 -14.55
N LEU A 56 12.94 -5.41 -13.57
CA LEU A 56 13.10 -6.86 -13.66
C LEU A 56 12.00 -7.50 -14.52
N SER A 57 10.76 -6.99 -14.41
CA SER A 57 9.61 -7.50 -15.15
C SER A 57 9.24 -6.66 -16.37
N ASN A 58 9.59 -5.38 -16.41
CA ASN A 58 9.39 -4.52 -17.57
C ASN A 58 10.67 -4.29 -18.37
N GLN A 59 10.87 -5.15 -19.37
CA GLN A 59 11.95 -5.06 -20.34
C GLN A 59 11.48 -4.48 -21.68
N ARG A 60 10.40 -3.69 -21.67
CA ARG A 60 9.88 -3.05 -22.88
C ARG A 60 10.85 -1.97 -23.37
N THR A 61 10.86 -1.76 -24.68
CA THR A 61 11.67 -0.74 -25.37
C THR A 61 10.85 0.43 -25.90
N ASP A 62 9.53 0.43 -25.64
CA ASP A 62 8.60 1.47 -26.05
C ASP A 62 8.40 2.54 -24.95
N ARG A 63 7.38 3.39 -25.11
CA ARG A 63 7.07 4.49 -24.17
C ARG A 63 6.65 4.03 -22.76
N TRP A 64 6.50 2.72 -22.55
CA TRP A 64 6.09 2.13 -21.28
C TRP A 64 7.22 1.44 -20.53
N GLY A 65 8.44 1.35 -21.09
CA GLY A 65 9.60 0.73 -20.44
C GLY A 65 10.92 1.47 -20.62
N GLY A 66 11.99 0.88 -20.08
CA GLY A 66 13.32 1.49 -20.03
C GLY A 66 13.48 2.47 -18.87
N SER A 67 13.39 3.78 -19.15
CA SER A 67 13.57 4.81 -18.13
C SER A 67 12.52 4.71 -17.01
N LEU A 68 12.84 5.20 -15.81
CA LEU A 68 11.87 5.28 -14.72
C LEU A 68 10.61 6.06 -15.12
N GLU A 69 10.78 7.14 -15.89
CA GLU A 69 9.66 7.95 -16.41
C GLU A 69 8.69 7.10 -17.24
N ASN A 70 9.20 6.28 -18.14
CA ASN A 70 8.39 5.40 -18.96
C ASN A 70 7.75 4.27 -18.13
N ARG A 71 8.52 3.65 -17.22
CA ARG A 71 8.03 2.60 -16.32
C ARG A 71 6.88 3.09 -15.44
N MET A 72 6.96 4.32 -14.91
CA MET A 72 5.91 4.90 -14.06
C MET A 72 4.70 5.43 -14.83
N ARG A 73 4.81 5.62 -16.15
CA ARG A 73 3.75 6.19 -16.99
C ARG A 73 2.42 5.47 -16.81
N PHE A 74 2.42 4.14 -16.76
CA PHE A 74 1.20 3.36 -16.58
C PHE A 74 0.50 3.66 -15.25
N ALA A 75 1.24 3.71 -14.14
CA ALA A 75 0.70 4.03 -12.82
C ALA A 75 0.13 5.46 -12.77
N VAL A 76 0.84 6.42 -13.37
CA VAL A 76 0.45 7.84 -13.45
C VAL A 76 -0.81 8.01 -14.30
N GLU A 77 -0.88 7.37 -15.47
CA GLU A 77 -2.05 7.44 -16.35
C GLU A 77 -3.28 6.79 -15.72
N ILE A 78 -3.12 5.68 -14.98
CA ILE A 78 -4.22 5.10 -14.17
C ILE A 78 -4.69 6.10 -13.10
N ALA A 79 -3.77 6.67 -12.32
CA ALA A 79 -4.13 7.61 -11.25
C ALA A 79 -4.90 8.81 -11.80
N ARG A 80 -4.43 9.39 -12.91
CA ARG A 80 -5.09 10.49 -13.61
C ARG A 80 -6.49 10.12 -14.11
N ALA A 81 -6.62 8.96 -14.76
CA ALA A 81 -7.90 8.50 -15.30
C ALA A 81 -8.93 8.22 -14.20
N VAL A 82 -8.50 7.57 -13.11
CA VAL A 82 -9.34 7.30 -11.93
C VAL A 82 -9.77 8.59 -11.25
N ARG A 83 -8.83 9.52 -11.00
CA ARG A 83 -9.13 10.83 -10.40
C ARG A 83 -10.15 11.62 -11.23
N LYS A 84 -10.02 11.58 -12.56
CA LYS A 84 -10.98 12.25 -13.47
C LYS A 84 -12.37 11.61 -13.42
N ALA A 85 -12.45 10.28 -13.31
CA ALA A 85 -13.70 9.54 -13.40
C ALA A 85 -14.49 9.51 -12.08
N ALA A 86 -13.82 9.54 -10.93
CA ALA A 86 -14.42 9.52 -9.59
C ALA A 86 -13.81 10.64 -8.72
N PRO A 87 -14.15 11.92 -8.99
CA PRO A 87 -13.48 13.05 -8.37
C PRO A 87 -13.77 13.19 -6.87
N SER A 88 -14.87 12.63 -6.36
CA SER A 88 -15.23 12.74 -4.94
C SER A 88 -14.58 11.67 -4.06
N MET A 89 -14.14 10.56 -4.67
CA MET A 89 -13.50 9.45 -3.95
C MET A 89 -12.05 9.78 -3.58
N MET A 90 -11.67 9.59 -2.31
CA MET A 90 -10.26 9.70 -1.91
C MET A 90 -9.46 8.55 -2.54
N LEU A 91 -8.27 8.83 -3.07
CA LEU A 91 -7.45 7.83 -3.75
C LEU A 91 -6.08 7.70 -3.08
N GLY A 92 -5.75 6.52 -2.60
CA GLY A 92 -4.42 6.12 -2.16
C GLY A 92 -3.73 5.23 -3.19
N ALA A 93 -2.45 4.93 -2.97
CA ALA A 93 -1.75 3.89 -3.71
C ALA A 93 -0.95 2.99 -2.76
N ARG A 94 -0.98 1.68 -3.01
CA ARG A 94 -0.08 0.73 -2.37
C ARG A 94 1.13 0.50 -3.25
N LEU A 95 2.33 0.66 -2.71
CA LEU A 95 3.58 0.56 -3.46
C LEU A 95 4.52 -0.45 -2.82
N SER A 96 5.11 -1.34 -3.61
CA SER A 96 6.30 -2.09 -3.18
C SER A 96 7.50 -1.15 -3.27
N VAL A 97 7.96 -0.61 -2.14
CA VAL A 97 8.99 0.43 -2.10
C VAL A 97 10.39 -0.11 -2.41
N LYS A 98 10.59 -1.43 -2.25
CA LYS A 98 11.85 -2.12 -2.52
C LYS A 98 11.57 -3.55 -2.96
N GLU A 99 12.29 -4.04 -3.99
CA GLU A 99 12.14 -5.43 -4.46
C GLU A 99 13.00 -6.44 -3.73
N TRP A 100 14.05 -6.00 -3.03
CA TRP A 100 15.01 -6.87 -2.34
C TRP A 100 15.77 -7.83 -3.26
N VAL A 101 16.03 -7.38 -4.49
CA VAL A 101 16.83 -8.08 -5.52
C VAL A 101 17.78 -7.07 -6.15
N GLU A 102 19.01 -7.49 -6.45
CA GLU A 102 19.98 -6.66 -7.16
C GLU A 102 19.44 -6.21 -8.53
N GLY A 103 19.64 -4.94 -8.86
CA GLY A 103 19.11 -4.34 -10.10
C GLY A 103 17.59 -4.14 -10.12
N GLY A 104 16.88 -4.43 -9.03
CA GLY A 104 15.46 -4.21 -8.89
C GLY A 104 15.08 -2.76 -8.54
N PHE A 105 13.78 -2.49 -8.54
CA PHE A 105 13.18 -1.25 -8.07
C PHE A 105 13.51 -1.02 -6.58
N ASP A 106 14.01 0.18 -6.28
CA ASP A 106 14.49 0.55 -4.94
C ASP A 106 13.81 1.82 -4.41
N VAL A 107 14.17 2.21 -3.18
CA VAL A 107 13.55 3.31 -2.42
C VAL A 107 13.58 4.64 -3.18
N GLU A 108 14.65 4.93 -3.89
CA GLU A 108 14.81 6.15 -4.69
C GLU A 108 13.79 6.21 -5.84
N ASP A 109 13.63 5.10 -6.58
CA ASP A 109 12.60 4.97 -7.61
C ASP A 109 11.21 5.15 -6.99
N ALA A 110 10.96 4.54 -5.82
CA ALA A 110 9.69 4.65 -5.11
C ALA A 110 9.35 6.08 -4.71
N ILE A 111 10.35 6.89 -4.32
CA ILE A 111 10.17 8.30 -3.97
C ILE A 111 9.73 9.10 -5.21
N GLU A 112 10.37 8.89 -6.36
CA GLU A 112 9.97 9.58 -7.59
C GLU A 112 8.57 9.18 -8.06
N VAL A 113 8.25 7.87 -8.00
CA VAL A 113 6.90 7.38 -8.29
C VAL A 113 5.88 8.00 -7.33
N ALA A 114 6.17 8.07 -6.04
CA ALA A 114 5.29 8.68 -5.06
C ALA A 114 5.08 10.18 -5.32
N ARG A 115 6.11 10.93 -5.76
CA ARG A 115 5.96 12.34 -6.17
C ARG A 115 5.08 12.49 -7.41
N ALA A 116 5.29 11.65 -8.42
CA ALA A 116 4.48 11.66 -9.64
C ALA A 116 3.01 11.34 -9.33
N LEU A 117 2.76 10.33 -8.50
CA LEU A 117 1.42 9.97 -8.05
C LEU A 117 0.76 11.08 -7.19
N LYS A 118 1.52 11.73 -6.31
CA LYS A 118 1.06 12.90 -5.54
C LYS A 118 0.59 14.02 -6.47
N ALA A 119 1.31 14.28 -7.56
CA ALA A 119 0.95 15.31 -8.54
C ALA A 119 -0.40 15.02 -9.24
N GLU A 120 -0.78 13.75 -9.36
CA GLU A 120 -2.09 13.32 -9.88
C GLU A 120 -3.20 13.27 -8.80
N GLY A 121 -2.89 13.71 -7.58
CA GLY A 121 -3.84 13.78 -6.47
C GLY A 121 -3.99 12.48 -5.66
N ILE A 122 -2.98 11.60 -5.66
CA ILE A 122 -2.91 10.51 -4.67
C ILE A 122 -2.68 11.10 -3.27
N ALA A 123 -3.53 10.72 -2.32
CA ALA A 123 -3.57 11.29 -0.97
C ALA A 123 -2.55 10.65 -0.01
N TYR A 124 -2.20 9.37 -0.23
CA TYR A 124 -1.23 8.66 0.60
C TYR A 124 -0.58 7.49 -0.13
N ILE A 125 0.58 7.05 0.36
CA ILE A 125 1.24 5.81 -0.08
C ILE A 125 1.23 4.76 1.03
N CYS A 126 0.66 3.59 0.78
CA CYS A 126 0.78 2.40 1.62
C CYS A 126 2.05 1.64 1.25
N CYS A 127 3.06 1.72 2.11
CA CYS A 127 4.43 1.30 1.79
C CYS A 127 4.66 -0.17 2.16
N SER A 128 4.58 -1.04 1.16
CA SER A 128 4.98 -2.44 1.24
C SER A 128 6.32 -2.67 0.53
N SER A 129 6.65 -3.91 0.17
CA SER A 129 7.88 -4.30 -0.53
C SER A 129 7.74 -5.71 -1.10
N GLY A 130 8.63 -6.06 -2.02
CA GLY A 130 8.72 -7.38 -2.63
C GLY A 130 7.52 -7.81 -3.48
N GLY A 131 7.52 -9.09 -3.85
CA GLY A 131 6.49 -9.85 -4.55
C GLY A 131 6.74 -10.07 -6.04
N ASN A 132 7.70 -9.38 -6.64
CA ASN A 132 7.89 -9.39 -8.10
C ASN A 132 8.96 -10.40 -8.59
N SER A 133 9.78 -10.92 -7.69
CA SER A 133 10.79 -11.94 -8.03
C SER A 133 10.88 -13.01 -6.93
N PRO A 134 11.02 -14.31 -7.28
CA PRO A 134 11.24 -15.37 -6.31
C PRO A 134 12.63 -15.30 -5.65
N LEU A 135 13.56 -14.52 -6.21
CA LEU A 135 14.93 -14.38 -5.71
C LEU A 135 15.08 -13.33 -4.60
N GLN A 136 14.00 -12.65 -4.24
CA GLN A 136 14.00 -11.60 -3.24
C GLN A 136 14.43 -12.09 -1.85
N GLN A 137 15.20 -11.28 -1.15
CA GLN A 137 15.61 -11.55 0.23
C GLN A 137 15.03 -10.49 1.17
N VAL A 138 13.78 -10.71 1.56
CA VAL A 138 13.04 -9.78 2.43
C VAL A 138 13.50 -9.99 3.88
N PRO A 139 13.99 -8.95 4.58
CA PRO A 139 14.41 -9.10 5.96
C PRO A 139 13.21 -9.43 6.86
N PRO A 140 13.31 -10.45 7.72
CA PRO A 140 12.24 -10.78 8.65
C PRO A 140 12.25 -9.82 9.86
N GLY A 141 11.09 -9.64 10.49
CA GLY A 141 10.99 -9.02 11.82
C GLY A 141 9.85 -8.01 11.97
N PRO A 142 9.49 -7.65 13.22
CA PRO A 142 8.46 -6.65 13.49
C PRO A 142 8.78 -5.31 12.82
N GLY A 143 7.80 -4.73 12.12
CA GLY A 143 7.95 -3.42 11.50
C GLY A 143 9.02 -3.34 10.40
N TYR A 144 9.37 -4.46 9.76
CA TYR A 144 10.48 -4.51 8.79
C TYR A 144 10.34 -3.54 7.60
N GLN A 145 9.15 -2.98 7.32
CA GLN A 145 8.95 -2.00 6.25
C GLN A 145 8.68 -0.57 6.76
N VAL A 146 8.71 -0.33 8.08
CA VAL A 146 8.43 1.01 8.63
C VAL A 146 9.44 2.04 8.12
N HIS A 147 10.71 1.65 8.00
CA HIS A 147 11.74 2.52 7.44
C HIS A 147 11.48 2.90 5.96
N LEU A 148 10.79 2.04 5.20
CA LEU A 148 10.38 2.33 3.82
C LEU A 148 9.28 3.40 3.78
N ALA A 149 8.29 3.29 4.69
CA ALA A 149 7.25 4.31 4.84
C ALA A 149 7.83 5.66 5.25
N GLU A 150 8.81 5.65 6.15
CA GLU A 150 9.51 6.84 6.61
C GLU A 150 10.33 7.50 5.49
N ALA A 151 11.03 6.71 4.68
CA ALA A 151 11.80 7.20 3.54
C ALA A 151 10.89 7.87 2.49
N VAL A 152 9.78 7.22 2.10
CA VAL A 152 8.81 7.79 1.15
C VAL A 152 8.17 9.06 1.71
N ARG A 153 7.80 9.07 3.00
CA ARG A 153 7.21 10.24 3.65
C ARG A 153 8.12 11.46 3.57
N LYS A 154 9.40 11.29 3.94
CA LYS A 154 10.40 12.36 3.92
C LYS A 154 10.79 12.76 2.49
N GLY A 155 11.00 11.79 1.62
CA GLY A 155 11.47 12.03 0.25
C GLY A 155 10.42 12.63 -0.68
N ALA A 156 9.17 12.16 -0.61
CA ALA A 156 8.09 12.61 -1.48
C ALA A 156 7.17 13.66 -0.82
N GLY A 157 7.26 13.85 0.50
CA GLY A 157 6.42 14.78 1.24
C GLY A 157 4.93 14.44 1.13
N ILE A 158 4.59 13.15 1.12
CA ILE A 158 3.22 12.62 1.04
C ILE A 158 2.92 11.81 2.30
N PRO A 159 1.67 11.82 2.82
CA PRO A 159 1.30 10.94 3.92
C PRO A 159 1.60 9.48 3.58
N THR A 160 2.13 8.73 4.55
CA THR A 160 2.41 7.29 4.37
C THR A 160 1.68 6.42 5.37
N ARG A 161 1.35 5.21 4.92
CA ARG A 161 0.81 4.15 5.76
C ARG A 161 1.85 3.04 5.86
N ALA A 162 2.35 2.80 7.07
CA ALA A 162 3.29 1.72 7.34
C ALA A 162 2.56 0.38 7.47
N VAL A 163 3.19 -0.71 7.01
CA VAL A 163 2.66 -2.08 7.13
C VAL A 163 3.81 -3.06 7.36
N GLY A 164 3.52 -4.26 7.82
CA GLY A 164 4.48 -5.37 7.89
C GLY A 164 4.84 -5.72 9.32
N LEU A 165 4.23 -6.81 9.80
CA LEU A 165 4.42 -7.33 11.16
C LEU A 165 4.29 -6.23 12.22
N ILE A 166 3.17 -5.49 12.13
CA ILE A 166 2.69 -4.59 13.17
C ILE A 166 1.48 -5.28 13.78
N ASP A 167 1.55 -5.60 15.07
CA ASP A 167 0.51 -6.33 15.80
C ASP A 167 0.38 -5.94 17.28
N ASP A 168 1.38 -5.27 17.84
CA ASP A 168 1.33 -4.67 19.17
C ASP A 168 0.84 -3.21 19.11
N PRO A 169 -0.13 -2.81 19.94
CA PRO A 169 -0.58 -1.43 20.02
C PRO A 169 0.54 -0.41 20.29
N SER A 170 1.50 -0.74 21.17
CA SER A 170 2.62 0.15 21.51
C SER A 170 3.56 0.35 20.33
N GLN A 171 3.78 -0.71 19.53
CA GLN A 171 4.52 -0.59 18.27
C GLN A 171 3.80 0.32 17.27
N ALA A 172 2.48 0.17 17.11
CA ALA A 172 1.69 1.03 16.23
C ALA A 172 1.74 2.50 16.66
N GLU A 173 1.58 2.77 17.95
CA GLU A 173 1.67 4.12 18.53
C GLU A 173 3.06 4.73 18.30
N ALA A 174 4.13 3.98 18.60
CA ALA A 174 5.50 4.45 18.42
C ALA A 174 5.82 4.84 16.97
N ILE A 175 5.20 4.19 15.98
CA ILE A 175 5.36 4.53 14.56
C ILE A 175 4.74 5.90 14.25
N VAL A 176 3.51 6.14 14.72
CA VAL A 176 2.77 7.37 14.43
C VAL A 176 3.29 8.54 15.26
N ALA A 177 3.41 8.37 16.58
CA ALA A 177 3.93 9.39 17.49
C ALA A 177 5.39 9.76 17.16
N GLY A 178 6.18 8.80 16.68
CA GLY A 178 7.55 9.04 16.21
C GLY A 178 7.66 9.71 14.84
N GLY A 179 6.53 10.01 14.18
CA GLY A 179 6.50 10.66 12.85
C GLY A 179 7.07 9.80 11.72
N ARG A 180 7.14 8.47 11.92
CA ARG A 180 7.72 7.52 10.95
C ARG A 180 6.72 7.16 9.84
N ALA A 181 5.42 7.24 10.14
CA ALA A 181 4.33 7.19 9.18
C ALA A 181 3.11 7.92 9.77
N ASP A 182 2.17 8.30 8.91
CA ASP A 182 0.93 9.00 9.32
C ASP A 182 -0.20 8.01 9.64
N MET A 183 -0.08 6.76 9.19
CA MET A 183 -1.03 5.68 9.43
C MET A 183 -0.31 4.34 9.60
N VAL A 184 -0.99 3.37 10.22
CA VAL A 184 -0.57 1.96 10.28
C VAL A 184 -1.63 1.06 9.61
N ALA A 185 -1.18 0.11 8.81
CA ALA A 185 -2.02 -0.96 8.27
C ALA A 185 -1.76 -2.26 9.02
N LEU A 186 -2.84 -2.93 9.39
CA LEU A 186 -2.82 -4.19 10.12
C LEU A 186 -3.49 -5.26 9.25
N ALA A 187 -2.90 -6.44 9.19
CA ALA A 187 -3.43 -7.57 8.41
C ALA A 187 -3.65 -8.79 9.31
N ARG A 188 -2.61 -9.62 9.51
CA ARG A 188 -2.67 -10.83 10.34
C ARG A 188 -3.13 -10.55 11.79
N ALA A 189 -2.79 -9.38 12.34
CA ALA A 189 -3.24 -8.95 13.66
C ALA A 189 -4.78 -8.86 13.76
N PHE A 190 -5.45 -8.30 12.75
CA PHE A 190 -6.92 -8.23 12.72
C PHE A 190 -7.58 -9.57 12.43
N LEU A 191 -6.92 -10.46 11.67
CA LEU A 191 -7.41 -11.82 11.44
C LEU A 191 -7.39 -12.65 12.72
N ALA A 192 -6.33 -12.50 13.53
CA ALA A 192 -6.19 -13.19 14.81
C ALA A 192 -7.05 -12.55 15.92
N ASP A 193 -7.18 -11.22 15.91
CA ASP A 193 -7.94 -10.44 16.88
C ASP A 193 -8.79 -9.37 16.17
N PRO A 194 -10.08 -9.65 15.86
CA PRO A 194 -10.94 -8.66 15.24
C PRO A 194 -11.28 -7.47 16.16
N ARG A 195 -10.90 -7.53 17.45
CA ARG A 195 -11.05 -6.46 18.43
C ARG A 195 -9.71 -5.77 18.73
N TRP A 196 -8.73 -5.90 17.84
CA TRP A 196 -7.42 -5.27 17.97
C TRP A 196 -7.52 -3.77 18.33
N GLY A 197 -8.41 -3.03 17.67
CA GLY A 197 -8.61 -1.60 17.97
C GLY A 197 -9.13 -1.33 19.39
N TRP A 198 -9.95 -2.22 19.94
CA TRP A 198 -10.42 -2.13 21.33
C TRP A 198 -9.31 -2.46 22.31
N ARG A 199 -8.48 -3.46 21.98
CA ARG A 199 -7.29 -3.82 22.74
C ARG A 199 -6.31 -2.64 22.79
N ALA A 200 -6.06 -1.99 21.65
CA ALA A 200 -5.24 -0.79 21.55
C ALA A 200 -5.80 0.36 22.40
N ALA A 201 -7.09 0.69 22.25
CA ALA A 201 -7.71 1.73 23.05
C ALA A 201 -7.65 1.42 24.56
N ALA A 202 -7.94 0.18 24.97
CA ALA A 202 -7.81 -0.23 26.37
C ALA A 202 -6.38 -0.12 26.91
N ALA A 203 -5.37 -0.46 26.11
CA ALA A 203 -3.96 -0.37 26.51
C ALA A 203 -3.52 1.06 26.80
N PHE A 204 -4.08 2.05 26.08
CA PHE A 204 -3.77 3.46 26.25
C PHE A 204 -4.78 4.23 27.12
N GLY A 205 -5.81 3.55 27.65
CA GLY A 205 -6.86 4.20 28.43
C GLY A 205 -7.84 5.04 27.61
N GLU A 206 -7.84 4.88 26.29
CA GLU A 206 -8.70 5.59 25.35
C GLU A 206 -10.15 5.08 25.39
N GLU A 207 -11.04 5.90 24.82
CA GLU A 207 -12.45 5.54 24.68
C GLU A 207 -12.63 4.38 23.68
N ILE A 208 -13.43 3.39 24.07
CA ILE A 208 -13.86 2.33 23.16
C ILE A 208 -15.29 2.67 22.75
N HIS A 209 -15.56 2.69 21.44
CA HIS A 209 -16.89 2.94 20.87
C HIS A 209 -17.54 1.61 20.43
N PRO A 210 -18.16 0.85 21.35
CA PRO A 210 -18.83 -0.40 21.01
C PRO A 210 -20.18 -0.15 20.34
N ALA A 211 -20.63 -1.10 19.51
CA ALA A 211 -22.06 -1.20 19.23
C ALA A 211 -22.83 -1.38 20.56
N PRO A 212 -24.06 -0.85 20.70
CA PRO A 212 -24.81 -0.91 21.96
C PRO A 212 -24.87 -2.31 22.60
N GLN A 213 -25.04 -3.34 21.77
CA GLN A 213 -25.11 -4.75 22.17
C GLN A 213 -23.82 -5.25 22.85
N LEU A 214 -22.70 -4.59 22.60
CA LEU A 214 -21.37 -4.95 23.08
C LEU A 214 -20.90 -4.03 24.23
N ALA A 215 -21.69 -3.04 24.65
CA ALA A 215 -21.27 -2.04 25.63
C ALA A 215 -20.74 -2.66 26.93
N ARG A 216 -21.37 -3.73 27.41
CA ARG A 216 -20.99 -4.43 28.64
C ARG A 216 -19.69 -5.23 28.54
N SER A 217 -19.16 -5.52 27.34
CA SER A 217 -17.89 -6.23 27.20
C SER A 217 -16.67 -5.30 27.26
N VAL A 218 -16.87 -3.98 27.16
CA VAL A 218 -15.79 -2.98 27.28
C VAL A 218 -15.10 -3.06 28.64
N THR A 219 -15.87 -3.27 29.73
CA THR A 219 -15.30 -3.41 31.08
C THR A 219 -14.43 -4.65 31.20
N THR A 220 -14.85 -5.77 30.59
CA THR A 220 -14.05 -7.01 30.53
C THR A 220 -12.75 -6.80 29.75
N MET A 221 -12.80 -6.15 28.58
CA MET A 221 -11.60 -5.83 27.80
C MET A 221 -10.60 -5.01 28.60
N ARG A 222 -11.06 -3.95 29.30
CA ARG A 222 -10.22 -3.12 30.16
C ARG A 222 -9.62 -3.91 31.33
N HIS A 223 -10.38 -4.82 31.94
CA HIS A 223 -9.87 -5.68 33.00
C HIS A 223 -8.72 -6.56 32.49
N TRP A 224 -8.88 -7.22 31.34
CA TRP A 224 -7.84 -8.08 30.76
C TRP A 224 -6.57 -7.31 30.47
N MET A 225 -6.68 -6.08 29.93
CA MET A 225 -5.51 -5.27 29.64
C MET A 225 -4.80 -4.76 30.90
N LYS A 226 -5.53 -4.46 31.98
CA LYS A 226 -4.92 -4.14 33.28
C LYS A 226 -4.17 -5.30 33.91
N ALA A 227 -4.61 -6.54 33.66
CA ALA A 227 -3.96 -7.74 34.21
C ALA A 227 -2.74 -8.20 33.40
N ALA A 228 -2.58 -7.68 32.17
CA ALA A 228 -1.50 -8.02 31.25
C ALA A 228 -0.27 -7.10 31.36
N GLY A 229 -0.36 -6.02 32.17
CA GLY A 229 0.73 -5.09 32.49
C GLY A 229 1.04 -5.08 33.98
#